data_AF-A0A849G3D8-F1
#
_entry.id   AF-A0A849G3D8-F1
#
_cell.length_a   1.000
_cell.length_b   1.000
_cell.length_c   1.000
_cell.angle_alpha   90.00
_cell.angle_beta   90.00
_cell.angle_gamma   90.00
#
_symmetry.space_group_name_H-M   'P 1'
#
loop_
_entity.id
_entity.type
_entity.pdbx_description
1 polymer ?
#
loop_
_entity_poly.entity_id
_entity_poly.type
_entity_poly.pdbx_seq_one_letter_code
_entity_poly.pdbx_strand_id
1 'polypeptide(L)'
;MRGTTSQNATHPVLIFWIAAGWIGYSLLPWYGVEEFWRFEWLLDGYPFDQDYAPALFLIGQGEKLWLAPMLIALILPVFALGRPKSDPLFSRLLILSGAIGFGWLIAQGFGIGIRGFAFDWLKALFGELGDRQFGMGYGAMICASAFLFLFTQGIAARGAVNGDVFVVSAIGGVIVIVTAFVFFPIAKMLFAAFITEDGAYSISVFFSKFFDDRLWGLGCLRGARCGAAWNSLFLAIAVGFITTVLGLAFALVVTRSGFRFKRGLRALTVLPIITPPFVIGLALILLFGLSGAVTVFFADLFGIQPTRWLYGLPGVLIAQTLAFTPIAFLVLIGVVEGVSPSMEEAAQTLRANKWQTFRTVSLPLMRPGLANA
;
A
#
# COMPACT_ATOMS: atom_id res chain seq x y z
N MET A 1 10.31 -51.33 -22.49
CA MET A 1 9.35 -51.14 -21.37
C MET A 1 10.00 -50.23 -20.34
N ARG A 2 9.69 -48.92 -20.38
CA ARG A 2 10.11 -47.98 -19.33
C ARG A 2 9.13 -48.17 -18.17
N GLY A 3 9.64 -48.57 -17.01
CA GLY A 3 8.83 -48.79 -15.81
C GLY A 3 8.06 -47.53 -15.45
N THR A 4 6.74 -47.61 -15.54
CA THR A 4 5.81 -46.66 -14.92
C THR A 4 5.89 -46.90 -13.42
N THR A 5 6.88 -46.29 -12.77
CA THR A 5 6.84 -46.11 -11.31
C THR A 5 5.66 -45.21 -11.01
N SER A 6 4.59 -45.83 -10.51
CA SER A 6 3.49 -45.17 -9.81
C SER A 6 4.09 -44.38 -8.65
N GLN A 7 4.50 -43.13 -8.90
CA GLN A 7 4.86 -42.20 -7.84
C GLN A 7 3.61 -41.99 -7.01
N ASN A 8 3.61 -42.52 -5.78
CA ASN A 8 2.59 -42.20 -4.78
C ASN A 8 2.51 -40.67 -4.67
N ALA A 9 1.42 -40.11 -5.20
CA ALA A 9 1.25 -38.68 -5.38
C ALA A 9 0.76 -38.03 -4.07
N THR A 10 1.53 -38.15 -2.99
CA THR A 10 1.24 -37.40 -1.78
C THR A 10 1.69 -35.96 -1.97
N HIS A 11 0.74 -35.03 -2.00
CA HIS A 11 0.98 -33.59 -2.14
C HIS A 11 0.81 -32.91 -0.77
N PRO A 12 1.86 -32.83 0.08
CA PRO A 12 1.70 -32.34 1.46
C PRO A 12 1.16 -30.90 1.51
N VAL A 13 1.60 -30.03 0.59
CA VAL A 13 1.13 -28.65 0.48
C VAL A 13 -0.36 -28.58 0.09
N LEU A 14 -0.81 -29.45 -0.81
CA LEU A 14 -2.21 -29.50 -1.21
C LEU A 14 -3.09 -29.96 -0.04
N ILE A 15 -2.68 -31.02 0.65
CA ILE A 15 -3.40 -31.56 1.81
C ILE A 15 -3.52 -30.49 2.90
N PHE A 16 -2.44 -29.76 3.17
CA PHE A 16 -2.46 -28.65 4.11
C PHE A 16 -3.51 -27.60 3.77
N TRP A 17 -3.58 -27.13 2.53
CA TRP A 17 -4.55 -26.09 2.14
C TRP A 17 -5.98 -26.60 2.06
N ILE A 18 -6.21 -27.85 1.68
CA ILE A 18 -7.54 -28.48 1.78
C ILE A 18 -7.97 -28.55 3.25
N ALA A 19 -7.11 -29.03 4.14
CA ALA A 19 -7.40 -29.11 5.57
C ALA A 19 -7.64 -27.71 6.17
N ALA A 20 -6.80 -26.73 5.84
CA ALA A 20 -6.98 -25.34 6.28
C ALA A 20 -8.33 -24.77 5.84
N GLY A 21 -8.74 -24.99 4.58
CA GLY A 21 -10.04 -24.58 4.08
C GLY A 21 -11.19 -25.19 4.87
N TRP A 22 -11.15 -26.50 5.14
CA TRP A 22 -12.17 -27.16 5.95
C TRP A 22 -12.16 -26.73 7.42
N ILE A 23 -10.98 -26.52 8.02
CA ILE A 23 -10.85 -26.00 9.40
C ILE A 23 -11.46 -24.59 9.49
N GLY A 24 -11.12 -23.70 8.56
CA GLY A 24 -11.66 -22.36 8.52
C GLY A 24 -13.18 -22.34 8.34
N TYR A 25 -13.72 -23.27 7.56
CA TYR A 25 -15.15 -23.33 7.25
C TYR A 25 -15.97 -23.99 8.37
N SER A 26 -15.41 -24.99 9.05
CA SER A 26 -16.15 -25.86 9.96
C SER A 26 -15.86 -25.64 11.44
N LEU A 27 -14.71 -25.07 11.81
CA LEU A 27 -14.28 -24.96 13.21
C LEU A 27 -14.10 -23.52 13.70
N LEU A 28 -13.86 -22.57 12.79
CA LEU A 28 -13.60 -21.19 13.20
C LEU A 28 -14.81 -20.29 12.95
N PRO A 29 -15.01 -19.26 13.79
CA PRO A 29 -16.03 -18.26 13.56
C PRO A 29 -15.95 -17.66 12.16
N TRP A 30 -17.06 -17.74 11.42
CA TRP A 30 -17.11 -17.22 10.06
C TRP A 30 -17.11 -15.69 10.05
N TYR A 31 -17.82 -15.10 11.02
CA TYR A 31 -17.89 -13.65 11.22
C TYR A 31 -17.03 -13.22 12.41
N GLY A 32 -16.73 -11.92 12.45
CA GLY A 32 -15.85 -11.31 13.44
C GLY A 32 -16.44 -11.37 14.84
N VAL A 33 -15.66 -11.88 15.78
CA VAL A 33 -15.98 -11.95 17.21
C VAL A 33 -15.24 -10.85 17.94
N GLU A 34 -15.92 -10.14 18.84
CA GLU A 34 -15.27 -9.18 19.74
C GLU A 34 -14.30 -9.92 20.66
N GLU A 35 -13.07 -9.39 20.79
CA GLU A 35 -12.04 -9.97 21.66
C GLU A 35 -11.76 -11.48 21.43
N PHE A 36 -11.71 -11.92 20.17
CA PHE A 36 -11.46 -13.31 19.76
C PHE A 36 -10.38 -14.06 20.57
N TRP A 37 -9.29 -13.38 20.98
CA TRP A 37 -8.16 -13.95 21.73
C TRP A 37 -8.44 -14.21 23.22
N ARG A 38 -9.59 -13.79 23.76
CA ARG A 38 -10.03 -14.16 25.11
C ARG A 38 -10.69 -15.54 25.17
N PHE A 39 -11.03 -16.12 24.02
CA PHE A 39 -11.63 -17.45 23.92
C PHE A 39 -12.98 -17.62 24.62
N GLU A 40 -13.65 -16.54 25.05
CA GLU A 40 -14.97 -16.60 25.69
C GLU A 40 -16.05 -17.12 24.73
N TRP A 41 -15.90 -16.81 23.44
CA TRP A 41 -16.76 -17.34 22.38
C TRP A 41 -16.81 -18.87 22.30
N LEU A 42 -15.80 -19.59 22.82
CA LEU A 42 -15.85 -21.06 22.88
C LEU A 42 -16.86 -21.56 23.93
N LEU A 43 -17.16 -20.75 24.93
CA LEU A 43 -18.04 -21.07 26.05
C LEU A 43 -19.44 -20.46 25.89
N ASP A 44 -19.56 -19.41 25.06
CA ASP A 44 -20.77 -18.59 24.95
C ASP A 44 -21.71 -18.98 23.80
N GLY A 45 -21.95 -20.29 23.59
CA GLY A 45 -22.88 -20.77 22.55
C GLY A 45 -22.23 -21.32 21.28
N TYR A 46 -20.90 -21.40 21.21
CA TYR A 46 -20.22 -22.17 20.18
C TYR A 46 -20.58 -23.67 20.25
N PRO A 47 -20.79 -24.37 19.11
CA PRO A 47 -20.69 -23.90 17.72
C PRO A 47 -22.02 -23.46 17.09
N PHE A 48 -23.06 -23.20 17.89
CA PHE A 48 -24.43 -23.00 17.38
C PHE A 48 -24.90 -21.55 17.39
N ASP A 49 -24.13 -20.61 17.94
CA ASP A 49 -24.47 -19.19 17.95
C ASP A 49 -24.66 -18.59 16.54
N GLN A 50 -25.75 -17.86 16.30
CA GLN A 50 -26.09 -17.34 14.97
C GLN A 50 -25.17 -16.21 14.48
N ASP A 51 -24.53 -15.48 15.40
CA ASP A 51 -23.69 -14.34 15.07
C ASP A 51 -22.32 -14.79 14.61
N TYR A 52 -21.72 -15.75 15.31
CA TYR A 52 -20.33 -16.12 15.10
C TYR A 52 -20.05 -17.63 14.92
N ALA A 53 -21.06 -18.48 14.77
CA ALA A 53 -20.81 -19.89 14.45
C ALA A 53 -19.96 -20.07 13.18
N PRO A 54 -19.27 -21.22 13.04
CA PRO A 54 -18.63 -21.59 11.79
C PRO A 54 -19.64 -21.71 10.64
N ALA A 55 -19.19 -21.47 9.41
CA ALA A 55 -20.05 -21.45 8.23
C ALA A 55 -20.84 -22.75 8.03
N LEU A 56 -20.23 -23.91 8.30
CA LEU A 56 -20.91 -25.20 8.20
C LEU A 56 -22.10 -25.30 9.16
N PHE A 57 -21.95 -24.81 10.39
CA PHE A 57 -23.00 -24.86 11.41
C PHE A 57 -24.12 -23.86 11.12
N LEU A 58 -23.77 -22.65 10.63
CA LEU A 58 -24.77 -21.67 10.19
C LEU A 58 -25.70 -22.24 9.12
N ILE A 59 -25.12 -22.86 8.07
CA ILE A 59 -25.92 -23.49 7.01
C ILE A 59 -26.74 -24.66 7.56
N GLY A 60 -26.15 -25.45 8.47
CA GLY A 60 -26.85 -26.59 9.10
C GLY A 60 -28.08 -26.16 9.91
N GLN A 61 -28.09 -24.94 10.42
CA GLN A 61 -29.23 -24.34 11.12
C GLN A 61 -30.25 -23.65 10.18
N GLY A 62 -29.98 -23.62 8.87
CA GLY A 62 -30.78 -22.87 7.91
C GLY A 62 -30.45 -21.38 7.86
N GLU A 63 -29.44 -20.93 8.61
CA GLU A 63 -29.00 -19.55 8.66
C GLU A 63 -27.96 -19.26 7.58
N LYS A 64 -27.97 -18.03 7.07
CA LYS A 64 -26.92 -17.49 6.19
C LYS A 64 -26.58 -18.41 5.00
N LEU A 65 -27.62 -18.89 4.30
CA LEU A 65 -27.54 -19.88 3.22
C LEU A 65 -26.62 -19.50 2.04
N TRP A 66 -26.31 -18.21 1.88
CA TRP A 66 -25.32 -17.74 0.90
C TRP A 66 -23.90 -18.27 1.13
N LEU A 67 -23.62 -18.89 2.28
CA LEU A 67 -22.35 -19.59 2.53
C LEU A 67 -22.28 -20.96 1.83
N ALA A 68 -23.41 -21.58 1.52
CA ALA A 68 -23.47 -22.95 0.98
C ALA A 68 -22.73 -23.18 -0.35
N PRO A 69 -22.71 -22.26 -1.34
CA PRO A 69 -21.95 -22.44 -2.58
C PRO A 69 -20.45 -22.67 -2.36
N MET A 70 -19.90 -22.28 -1.21
CA MET A 70 -18.50 -22.52 -0.87
C MET A 70 -18.17 -23.99 -0.63
N LEU A 71 -19.15 -24.82 -0.24
CA LEU A 71 -18.96 -26.26 -0.11
C LEU A 71 -18.49 -26.89 -1.42
N ILE A 72 -19.03 -26.43 -2.55
CA ILE A 72 -18.62 -26.91 -3.88
C ILE A 72 -17.12 -26.63 -4.07
N ALA A 73 -16.68 -25.40 -3.76
CA ALA A 73 -15.29 -25.00 -3.85
C ALA A 73 -14.37 -25.80 -2.90
N LEU A 74 -14.83 -26.17 -1.70
CA LEU A 74 -14.07 -26.96 -0.72
C LEU A 74 -13.97 -28.45 -1.07
N ILE A 75 -14.98 -29.01 -1.75
CA ILE A 75 -15.03 -30.42 -2.13
C ILE A 75 -14.22 -30.68 -3.43
N LEU A 76 -14.30 -29.77 -4.41
CA LEU A 76 -13.55 -29.84 -5.68
C LEU A 76 -12.08 -30.30 -5.58
N PRO A 77 -11.23 -29.74 -4.69
CA PRO A 77 -9.82 -30.09 -4.61
C PRO A 77 -9.56 -31.47 -3.99
N VAL A 78 -10.53 -32.06 -3.26
CA VAL A 78 -10.41 -33.42 -2.71
C VAL A 78 -10.29 -34.45 -3.83
N PHE A 79 -11.00 -34.23 -4.95
CA PHE A 79 -10.89 -35.08 -6.15
C PHE A 79 -9.53 -34.98 -6.86
N ALA A 80 -8.67 -34.04 -6.47
CA ALA A 80 -7.31 -33.91 -6.99
C ALA A 80 -6.26 -34.69 -6.17
N LEU A 81 -6.57 -35.13 -4.94
CA LEU A 81 -5.61 -35.77 -4.03
C LEU A 81 -5.01 -37.07 -4.57
N GLY A 82 -5.78 -37.85 -5.33
CA GLY A 82 -5.32 -39.11 -5.92
C GLY A 82 -4.69 -38.95 -7.31
N ARG A 83 -4.57 -37.73 -7.83
CA ARG A 83 -4.14 -37.48 -9.22
C ARG A 83 -2.68 -37.01 -9.29
N PRO A 84 -1.91 -37.47 -10.30
CA PRO A 84 -0.56 -36.98 -10.52
C PRO A 84 -0.60 -35.53 -11.04
N LYS A 85 0.46 -34.74 -10.76
CA LYS A 85 0.54 -33.34 -11.23
C LYS A 85 0.53 -33.20 -12.76
N SER A 86 0.90 -34.26 -13.48
CA SER A 86 0.87 -34.32 -14.94
C SER A 86 -0.54 -34.43 -15.53
N ASP A 87 -1.54 -34.79 -14.72
CA ASP A 87 -2.93 -34.88 -15.17
C ASP A 87 -3.50 -33.45 -15.37
N PRO A 88 -4.00 -33.09 -16.57
CA PRO A 88 -4.66 -31.82 -16.81
C PRO A 88 -5.82 -31.54 -15.84
N LEU A 89 -6.52 -32.59 -15.38
CA LEU A 89 -7.62 -32.45 -14.43
C LEU A 89 -7.16 -32.02 -13.05
N PHE A 90 -5.93 -32.35 -12.63
CA PHE A 90 -5.36 -31.88 -11.36
C PHE A 90 -5.34 -30.35 -11.32
N SER A 91 -4.73 -29.73 -12.34
CA SER A 91 -4.64 -28.26 -12.42
C SER A 91 -6.01 -27.58 -12.55
N ARG A 92 -6.92 -28.14 -13.36
CA ARG A 92 -8.26 -27.58 -13.59
C ARG A 92 -9.09 -27.58 -12.31
N LEU A 93 -9.10 -28.68 -11.55
CA LEU A 93 -9.85 -28.76 -10.29
C LEU A 93 -9.38 -27.72 -9.28
N LEU A 94 -8.07 -27.53 -9.13
CA LEU A 94 -7.50 -26.56 -8.20
C LEU A 94 -7.80 -25.11 -8.61
N ILE A 95 -7.65 -24.78 -9.90
CA ILE A 95 -7.99 -23.46 -10.42
C ILE A 95 -9.48 -23.18 -10.25
N LEU A 96 -10.36 -24.14 -10.57
CA LEU A 96 -11.81 -23.97 -10.42
C LEU A 96 -12.22 -23.83 -8.95
N SER A 97 -11.70 -24.69 -8.07
CA SER A 97 -11.92 -24.60 -6.62
C SER A 97 -11.54 -23.22 -6.09
N GLY A 98 -10.30 -22.79 -6.38
CA GLY A 98 -9.80 -21.51 -5.91
C GLY A 98 -10.53 -20.31 -6.51
N ALA A 99 -10.82 -20.33 -7.82
CA ALA A 99 -11.54 -19.24 -8.49
C ALA A 99 -12.99 -19.10 -8.00
N ILE A 100 -13.70 -20.22 -7.84
CA ILE A 100 -15.08 -20.22 -7.33
C ILE A 100 -15.09 -19.77 -5.87
N GLY A 101 -14.25 -20.37 -5.01
CA GLY A 101 -14.22 -20.04 -3.59
C GLY A 101 -13.82 -18.59 -3.31
N PHE A 102 -12.72 -18.14 -3.93
CA PHE A 102 -12.23 -16.78 -3.76
C PHE A 102 -13.15 -15.74 -4.42
N GLY A 103 -13.66 -16.04 -5.62
CA GLY A 103 -14.62 -15.18 -6.31
C GLY A 103 -15.94 -15.03 -5.55
N TRP A 104 -16.43 -16.12 -4.93
CA TRP A 104 -17.63 -16.08 -4.10
C TRP A 104 -17.43 -15.27 -2.81
N LEU A 105 -16.27 -15.38 -2.15
CA LEU A 105 -15.92 -14.54 -1.01
C LEU A 105 -15.88 -13.06 -1.37
N ILE A 106 -15.28 -12.72 -2.52
CA ILE A 106 -15.30 -11.35 -3.05
C ILE A 106 -16.74 -10.90 -3.28
N ALA A 107 -17.55 -11.71 -3.95
CA ALA A 107 -18.96 -11.39 -4.21
C ALA A 107 -19.75 -11.16 -2.92
N GLN A 108 -19.51 -11.95 -1.87
CA GLN A 108 -20.11 -11.72 -0.55
C GLN A 108 -19.65 -10.40 0.07
N GLY A 109 -18.34 -10.11 0.06
CA GLY A 109 -17.80 -8.87 0.63
C GLY A 109 -18.34 -7.60 -0.03
N PHE A 110 -18.75 -7.69 -1.30
CA PHE A 110 -19.39 -6.59 -2.03
C PHE A 110 -20.92 -6.60 -1.99
N GLY A 111 -21.53 -7.79 -1.90
CA GLY A 111 -22.98 -7.97 -1.93
C GLY A 111 -23.65 -7.83 -0.57
N ILE A 112 -22.90 -8.03 0.52
CA ILE A 112 -23.43 -8.07 1.89
C ILE A 112 -22.65 -7.05 2.73
N GLY A 113 -23.28 -5.91 3.00
CA GLY A 113 -22.73 -4.85 3.83
C GLY A 113 -23.12 -5.00 5.30
N ILE A 114 -22.53 -4.15 6.15
CA ILE A 114 -22.79 -4.13 7.61
C ILE A 114 -24.27 -3.85 7.91
N ARG A 115 -24.95 -3.09 7.05
CA ARG A 115 -26.37 -2.69 7.19
C ARG A 115 -27.33 -3.51 6.33
N GLY A 116 -26.90 -4.67 5.81
CA GLY A 116 -27.72 -5.54 4.97
C GLY A 116 -27.21 -5.67 3.54
N PHE A 117 -28.06 -6.22 2.67
CA PHE A 117 -27.70 -6.52 1.28
C PHE A 117 -27.51 -5.24 0.46
N ALA A 118 -26.43 -5.21 -0.34
CA ALA A 118 -26.11 -4.10 -1.23
C ALA A 118 -27.04 -4.03 -2.46
N PHE A 119 -27.72 -5.13 -2.78
CA PHE A 119 -28.60 -5.24 -3.94
C PHE A 119 -29.97 -5.80 -3.53
N ASP A 120 -31.05 -5.24 -4.07
CA ASP A 120 -32.41 -5.64 -3.67
C ASP A 120 -32.78 -7.06 -4.10
N TRP A 121 -32.19 -7.58 -5.17
CA TRP A 121 -32.41 -8.98 -5.59
C TRP A 121 -31.88 -10.00 -4.55
N LEU A 122 -30.87 -9.63 -3.76
CA LEU A 122 -30.38 -10.48 -2.68
C LEU A 122 -31.38 -10.55 -1.52
N LYS A 123 -32.08 -9.44 -1.24
CA LYS A 123 -33.17 -9.43 -0.25
C LYS A 123 -34.32 -10.33 -0.71
N ALA A 124 -34.65 -10.30 -2.00
CA ALA A 124 -35.68 -11.17 -2.56
C ALA A 124 -35.29 -12.66 -2.50
N LEU A 125 -33.99 -12.99 -2.62
CA LEU A 125 -33.51 -14.37 -2.63
C LEU A 125 -33.28 -14.95 -1.23
N PHE A 126 -32.81 -14.15 -0.28
CA PHE A 126 -32.38 -14.60 1.06
C PHE A 126 -33.19 -14.02 2.22
N GLY A 127 -34.19 -13.18 1.95
CA GLY A 127 -34.95 -12.46 2.96
C GLY A 127 -34.25 -11.17 3.42
N GLU A 128 -34.86 -10.45 4.36
CA GLU A 128 -34.20 -9.31 4.99
C GLU A 128 -33.19 -9.80 6.03
N LEU A 129 -31.97 -9.26 5.97
CA LEU A 129 -31.01 -9.38 7.07
C LEU A 129 -31.54 -8.58 8.26
N GLY A 130 -31.38 -9.10 9.48
CA GLY A 130 -31.67 -8.35 10.71
C GLY A 130 -30.81 -7.09 10.89
N ASP A 131 -30.76 -6.54 12.11
CA ASP A 131 -30.21 -5.19 12.36
C ASP A 131 -28.75 -4.98 11.93
N ARG A 132 -27.91 -6.03 11.87
CA ARG A 132 -26.49 -5.90 11.48
C ARG A 132 -25.87 -7.20 10.99
N GLN A 133 -24.99 -7.08 10.00
CA GLN A 133 -24.04 -8.14 9.63
C GLN A 133 -22.63 -7.80 10.13
N PHE A 134 -21.98 -8.76 10.78
CA PHE A 134 -20.60 -8.62 11.24
C PHE A 134 -19.60 -8.78 10.07
N GLY A 135 -18.41 -8.21 10.22
CA GLY A 135 -17.33 -8.40 9.25
C GLY A 135 -16.91 -9.86 9.15
N MET A 136 -16.21 -10.24 8.08
CA MET A 136 -15.64 -11.59 7.95
C MET A 136 -14.58 -11.84 9.05
N GLY A 137 -14.69 -12.99 9.73
CA GLY A 137 -13.82 -13.41 10.82
C GLY A 137 -12.65 -14.29 10.38
N TYR A 138 -12.03 -14.97 11.34
CA TYR A 138 -10.86 -15.82 11.09
C TYR A 138 -11.19 -17.04 10.22
N GLY A 139 -12.40 -17.60 10.33
CA GLY A 139 -12.82 -18.72 9.47
C GLY A 139 -12.84 -18.35 7.99
N ALA A 140 -13.43 -17.20 7.67
CA ALA A 140 -13.43 -16.64 6.32
C ALA A 140 -12.01 -16.29 5.84
N MET A 141 -11.15 -15.74 6.70
CA MET A 141 -9.75 -15.42 6.36
C MET A 141 -8.93 -16.66 6.00
N ILE A 142 -9.05 -17.74 6.78
CA ILE A 142 -8.34 -19.01 6.49
C ILE A 142 -8.90 -19.64 5.21
N CYS A 143 -10.21 -19.63 5.00
CA CYS A 143 -10.82 -20.10 3.76
C CYS A 143 -10.34 -19.29 2.54
N ALA A 144 -10.31 -17.96 2.63
CA ALA A 144 -9.82 -17.09 1.57
C ALA A 144 -8.37 -17.43 1.20
N SER A 145 -7.53 -17.64 2.22
CA SER A 145 -6.15 -18.08 2.03
C SER A 145 -6.11 -19.44 1.35
N ALA A 146 -6.85 -20.43 1.83
CA ALA A 146 -6.91 -21.75 1.22
C ALA A 146 -7.30 -21.70 -0.27
N PHE A 147 -8.34 -20.95 -0.65
CA PHE A 147 -8.73 -20.81 -2.05
C PHE A 147 -7.68 -20.11 -2.90
N LEU A 148 -7.03 -19.07 -2.36
CA LEU A 148 -5.95 -18.40 -3.06
C LEU A 148 -4.78 -19.35 -3.33
N PHE A 149 -4.36 -20.11 -2.32
CA PHE A 149 -3.24 -21.04 -2.46
C PHE A 149 -3.59 -22.27 -3.32
N LEU A 150 -4.84 -22.74 -3.31
CA LEU A 150 -5.33 -23.75 -4.24
C LEU A 150 -5.32 -23.22 -5.68
N PHE A 151 -5.77 -21.98 -5.89
CA PHE A 151 -5.75 -21.33 -7.20
C PHE A 151 -4.32 -21.19 -7.74
N THR A 152 -3.39 -20.66 -6.95
CA THR A 152 -1.99 -20.47 -7.34
C THR A 152 -1.27 -21.79 -7.56
N GLN A 153 -1.55 -22.82 -6.75
CA GLN A 153 -1.01 -24.15 -6.96
C GLN A 153 -1.52 -24.78 -8.26
N GLY A 154 -2.79 -24.57 -8.61
CA GLY A 154 -3.35 -24.98 -9.89
C GLY A 154 -2.68 -24.28 -11.07
N ILE A 155 -2.36 -22.99 -10.95
CA ILE A 155 -1.61 -22.21 -11.95
C ILE A 155 -0.17 -22.72 -12.08
N ALA A 156 0.51 -22.98 -10.97
CA ALA A 156 1.85 -23.57 -10.98
C ALA A 156 1.85 -24.93 -11.68
N ALA A 157 0.84 -25.77 -11.43
CA ALA A 157 0.70 -27.07 -12.10
C ALA A 157 0.51 -26.97 -13.63
N ARG A 158 0.08 -25.81 -14.17
CA ARG A 158 0.04 -25.54 -15.62
C ARG A 158 1.39 -25.10 -16.22
N GLY A 159 2.44 -25.01 -15.40
CA GLY A 159 3.79 -24.63 -15.83
C GLY A 159 4.14 -23.16 -15.64
N ALA A 160 3.31 -22.38 -14.94
CA ALA A 160 3.67 -21.00 -14.59
C ALA A 160 4.92 -20.98 -13.69
N VAL A 161 5.86 -20.08 -13.97
CA VAL A 161 7.13 -19.92 -13.23
C VAL A 161 7.84 -21.27 -13.02
N ASN A 162 8.01 -22.04 -14.10
CA ASN A 162 8.63 -23.38 -14.09
C ASN A 162 7.93 -24.40 -13.17
N GLY A 163 6.68 -24.14 -12.77
CA GLY A 163 5.91 -25.00 -11.88
C GLY A 163 6.24 -24.85 -10.38
N ASP A 164 6.96 -23.80 -10.01
CA ASP A 164 7.28 -23.52 -8.61
C ASP A 164 6.05 -23.04 -7.83
N VAL A 165 5.51 -23.91 -6.98
CA VAL A 165 4.32 -23.63 -6.17
C VAL A 165 4.58 -22.52 -5.16
N PHE A 166 5.78 -22.45 -4.57
CA PHE A 166 6.11 -21.44 -3.57
C PHE A 166 6.15 -20.06 -4.22
N VAL A 167 6.87 -19.91 -5.34
CA VAL A 167 7.00 -18.63 -6.02
C VAL A 167 5.67 -18.14 -6.58
N VAL A 168 4.90 -19.01 -7.25
CA VAL A 168 3.58 -18.63 -7.80
C VAL A 168 2.62 -18.23 -6.67
N SER A 169 2.66 -18.94 -5.54
CA SER A 169 1.79 -18.60 -4.41
C SER A 169 2.22 -17.32 -3.69
N ALA A 170 3.53 -17.06 -3.56
CA ALA A 170 4.04 -15.80 -3.02
C ALA A 170 3.62 -14.62 -3.91
N ILE A 171 3.76 -14.74 -5.24
CA ILE A 171 3.30 -13.73 -6.19
C ILE A 171 1.79 -13.52 -6.06
N GLY A 172 0.99 -14.59 -6.02
CA GLY A 172 -0.46 -14.50 -5.84
C GLY A 172 -0.87 -13.82 -4.52
N GLY A 173 -0.20 -14.16 -3.41
CA GLY A 173 -0.40 -13.52 -2.11
C GLY A 173 -0.10 -12.02 -2.14
N VAL A 174 1.05 -11.63 -2.72
CA VAL A 174 1.41 -10.22 -2.89
C VAL A 174 0.37 -9.48 -3.74
N ILE A 175 -0.06 -10.06 -4.87
CA ILE A 175 -1.09 -9.46 -5.73
C ILE A 175 -2.39 -9.23 -4.94
N VAL A 176 -2.87 -10.23 -4.20
CA VAL A 176 -4.10 -10.10 -3.42
C VAL A 176 -3.97 -9.03 -2.33
N ILE A 177 -2.88 -9.04 -1.56
CA ILE A 177 -2.67 -8.06 -0.48
C ILE A 177 -2.56 -6.64 -1.05
N VAL A 178 -1.74 -6.43 -2.09
CA VAL A 178 -1.60 -5.12 -2.73
C VAL A 178 -2.92 -4.67 -3.35
N THR A 179 -3.67 -5.59 -3.97
CA THR A 179 -4.98 -5.25 -4.54
C THR A 179 -6.00 -4.86 -3.47
N ALA A 180 -6.11 -5.65 -2.39
CA ALA A 180 -7.09 -5.44 -1.34
C ALA A 180 -6.80 -4.21 -0.47
N PHE A 181 -5.53 -3.95 -0.14
CA PHE A 181 -5.15 -2.89 0.80
C PHE A 181 -4.67 -1.60 0.14
N VAL A 182 -4.22 -1.65 -1.12
CA VAL A 182 -3.73 -0.45 -1.83
C VAL A 182 -4.69 -0.08 -2.96
N PHE A 183 -4.86 -0.95 -3.95
CA PHE A 183 -5.65 -0.59 -5.14
C PHE A 183 -7.13 -0.42 -4.83
N PHE A 184 -7.70 -1.25 -3.95
CA PHE A 184 -9.12 -1.19 -3.64
C PHE A 184 -9.55 0.11 -2.94
N PRO A 185 -8.89 0.57 -1.85
CA PRO A 185 -9.20 1.87 -1.25
C PRO A 185 -9.01 3.04 -2.23
N ILE A 186 -7.95 3.00 -3.05
CA ILE A 186 -7.71 4.01 -4.09
C ILE A 186 -8.86 4.03 -5.10
N ALA A 187 -9.27 2.86 -5.60
CA ALA A 187 -10.40 2.75 -6.51
C ALA A 187 -11.69 3.28 -5.88
N LYS A 188 -11.99 2.94 -4.62
CA LYS A 188 -13.16 3.47 -3.90
C LYS A 188 -13.12 4.98 -3.74
N MET A 189 -11.95 5.54 -3.43
CA MET A 189 -11.75 6.99 -3.35
C MET A 189 -11.99 7.67 -4.71
N LEU A 190 -11.49 7.08 -5.80
CA LEU A 190 -11.70 7.59 -7.15
C LEU A 190 -13.18 7.48 -7.57
N PHE A 191 -13.86 6.37 -7.28
CA PHE A 191 -15.27 6.21 -7.57
C PHE A 191 -16.15 7.17 -6.75
N ALA A 192 -15.74 7.54 -5.54
CA ALA A 192 -16.45 8.54 -4.73
C ALA A 192 -16.53 9.92 -5.42
N ALA A 193 -15.61 10.24 -6.33
CA ALA A 193 -15.66 11.48 -7.10
C ALA A 193 -16.89 11.56 -8.03
N PHE A 194 -17.46 10.42 -8.42
CA PHE A 194 -18.62 10.31 -9.32
C PHE A 194 -19.97 10.27 -8.58
N ILE A 195 -19.97 10.25 -7.24
CA ILE A 195 -21.17 10.14 -6.42
C ILE A 195 -21.72 11.56 -6.13
N THR A 196 -23.02 11.77 -6.37
CA THR A 196 -23.76 12.99 -6.03
C THR A 196 -24.06 13.06 -4.53
N GLU A 197 -24.52 14.20 -4.02
CA GLU A 197 -24.95 14.32 -2.62
C GLU A 197 -26.12 13.38 -2.29
N ASP A 198 -26.96 13.09 -3.29
CA ASP A 198 -28.09 12.15 -3.20
C ASP A 198 -27.70 10.68 -3.40
N GLY A 199 -26.41 10.37 -3.60
CA GLY A 199 -25.90 9.01 -3.78
C GLY A 199 -26.02 8.44 -5.20
N ALA A 200 -26.48 9.23 -6.18
CA ALA A 200 -26.53 8.81 -7.58
C ALA A 200 -25.16 8.95 -8.26
N TYR A 201 -24.90 8.11 -9.27
CA TYR A 201 -23.68 8.21 -10.08
C TYR A 201 -23.89 9.21 -11.22
N SER A 202 -23.04 10.24 -11.29
CA SER A 202 -23.06 11.21 -12.38
C SER A 202 -21.66 11.59 -12.83
N ILE A 203 -21.43 11.47 -14.14
CA ILE A 203 -20.18 11.92 -14.78
C ILE A 203 -20.07 13.46 -14.72
N SER A 204 -21.18 14.20 -14.76
CA SER A 204 -21.13 15.68 -14.77
C SER A 204 -20.65 16.24 -13.43
N VAL A 205 -20.95 15.55 -12.33
CA VAL A 205 -20.47 15.91 -10.99
C VAL A 205 -18.96 15.71 -10.86
N PHE A 206 -18.40 14.70 -11.50
CA PHE A 206 -16.95 14.56 -11.56
C PHE A 206 -16.32 15.78 -12.24
N PHE A 207 -16.83 16.20 -13.40
CA PHE A 207 -16.30 17.36 -14.12
C PHE A 207 -16.44 18.66 -13.32
N SER A 208 -17.56 18.89 -12.62
CA SER A 208 -17.73 20.09 -11.79
C SER A 208 -16.80 20.11 -10.59
N LYS A 209 -16.57 18.96 -9.93
CA LYS A 209 -15.61 18.82 -8.84
C LYS A 209 -14.16 18.95 -9.32
N PHE A 210 -13.84 18.35 -10.46
CA PHE A 210 -12.48 18.31 -10.98
C PHE A 210 -12.04 19.67 -11.51
N PHE A 211 -12.89 20.38 -12.24
CA PHE A 211 -12.61 21.71 -12.80
C PHE A 211 -13.01 22.87 -11.89
N ASP A 212 -13.14 22.63 -10.57
CA ASP A 212 -13.42 23.68 -9.59
C ASP A 212 -12.29 24.74 -9.59
N ASP A 213 -12.69 26.02 -9.58
CA ASP A 213 -11.78 27.16 -9.49
C ASP A 213 -10.88 27.11 -8.24
N ARG A 214 -11.30 26.44 -7.16
CA ARG A 214 -10.47 26.21 -5.97
C ARG A 214 -9.27 25.29 -6.25
N LEU A 215 -9.36 24.43 -7.25
CA LEU A 215 -8.27 23.54 -7.66
C LEU A 215 -7.38 24.18 -8.71
N TRP A 216 -7.98 24.71 -9.78
CA TRP A 216 -7.25 25.17 -10.98
C TRP A 216 -7.25 26.68 -11.22
N GLY A 217 -7.98 27.44 -10.40
CA GLY A 217 -8.13 28.89 -10.60
C GLY A 217 -6.81 29.65 -10.52
N LEU A 218 -6.63 30.61 -11.43
CA LEU A 218 -5.44 31.49 -11.50
C LEU A 218 -5.68 32.83 -10.80
N GLY A 219 -6.48 32.84 -9.73
CA GLY A 219 -6.85 34.05 -8.99
C GLY A 219 -5.67 34.87 -8.48
N CYS A 220 -4.51 34.24 -8.29
CA CYS A 220 -3.26 34.89 -7.92
C CYS A 220 -2.73 35.94 -8.91
N LEU A 221 -3.08 35.83 -10.19
CA LEU A 221 -2.71 36.86 -11.18
C LEU A 221 -3.50 38.16 -10.99
N ARG A 222 -4.64 38.11 -10.27
CA ARG A 222 -5.54 39.24 -10.03
C ARG A 222 -5.57 39.68 -8.56
N GLY A 223 -4.59 39.24 -7.76
CA GLY A 223 -4.49 39.58 -6.33
C GLY A 223 -5.28 38.68 -5.37
N ALA A 224 -5.88 37.58 -5.86
CA ALA A 224 -6.50 36.54 -5.03
C ALA A 224 -5.53 35.36 -4.79
N ARG A 225 -6.02 34.19 -4.35
CA ARG A 225 -5.19 32.99 -4.16
C ARG A 225 -5.18 32.12 -5.41
N CYS A 226 -4.05 31.47 -5.74
CA CYS A 226 -4.07 30.42 -6.76
C CYS A 226 -4.82 29.20 -6.23
N GLY A 227 -5.37 28.39 -7.13
CA GLY A 227 -5.93 27.09 -6.81
C GLY A 227 -4.89 26.14 -6.22
N ALA A 228 -5.36 25.14 -5.49
CA ALA A 228 -4.51 24.19 -4.76
C ALA A 228 -3.51 23.47 -5.68
N ALA A 229 -3.90 23.13 -6.92
CA ALA A 229 -3.04 22.42 -7.86
C ALA A 229 -1.79 23.23 -8.22
N TRP A 230 -1.95 24.53 -8.48
CA TRP A 230 -0.83 25.42 -8.81
C TRP A 230 0.09 25.66 -7.63
N ASN A 231 -0.46 25.85 -6.43
CA ASN A 231 0.34 26.00 -5.21
C ASN A 231 1.14 24.72 -4.93
N SER A 232 0.52 23.55 -5.05
CA SER A 232 1.18 22.26 -4.86
C SER A 232 2.25 22.00 -5.93
N LEU A 233 1.99 22.35 -7.19
CA LEU A 233 2.98 22.20 -8.27
C LEU A 233 4.19 23.11 -8.04
N PHE A 234 3.96 24.38 -7.73
CA PHE A 234 5.04 25.33 -7.41
C PHE A 234 5.86 24.84 -6.22
N LEU A 235 5.18 24.41 -5.15
CA LEU A 235 5.83 23.90 -3.95
C LEU A 235 6.65 22.63 -4.27
N ALA A 236 6.10 21.68 -5.04
CA ALA A 236 6.82 20.46 -5.41
C ALA A 236 8.09 20.75 -6.21
N ILE A 237 8.02 21.67 -7.19
CA ILE A 237 9.19 22.08 -7.98
C ILE A 237 10.22 22.79 -7.10
N ALA A 238 9.79 23.75 -6.27
CA ALA A 238 10.68 24.51 -5.41
C ALA A 238 11.36 23.64 -4.35
N VAL A 239 10.58 22.79 -3.65
CA VAL A 239 11.09 21.83 -2.68
C VAL A 239 12.05 20.87 -3.36
N GLY A 240 11.64 20.19 -4.45
CA GLY A 240 12.47 19.23 -5.16
C GLY A 240 13.81 19.85 -5.59
N PHE A 241 13.77 21.03 -6.21
CA PHE A 241 14.98 21.74 -6.60
C PHE A 241 15.90 22.04 -5.40
N ILE A 242 15.36 22.63 -4.33
CA ILE A 242 16.16 23.02 -3.16
C ILE A 242 16.72 21.77 -2.47
N THR A 243 15.92 20.72 -2.29
CA THR A 243 16.34 19.48 -1.63
C THR A 243 17.42 18.75 -2.44
N THR A 244 17.31 18.73 -3.77
CA THR A 244 18.32 18.11 -4.64
C THR A 244 19.62 18.92 -4.62
N VAL A 245 19.55 20.26 -4.62
CA VAL A 245 20.74 21.12 -4.48
C VAL A 245 21.41 20.93 -3.13
N LEU A 246 20.66 20.95 -2.03
CA LEU A 246 21.19 20.76 -0.68
C LEU A 246 21.73 19.34 -0.49
N GLY A 247 21.01 18.33 -0.97
CA GLY A 247 21.41 16.94 -0.93
C GLY A 247 22.72 16.69 -1.70
N LEU A 248 22.85 17.28 -2.90
CA LEU A 248 24.08 17.23 -3.69
C LEU A 248 25.23 17.92 -2.94
N ALA A 249 24.99 19.09 -2.35
CA ALA A 249 26.00 19.80 -1.58
C ALA A 249 26.51 18.95 -0.41
N PHE A 250 25.62 18.34 0.37
CA PHE A 250 26.00 17.43 1.44
C PHE A 250 26.73 16.19 0.93
N ALA A 251 26.27 15.59 -0.17
CA ALA A 251 26.92 14.44 -0.79
C ALA A 251 28.36 14.78 -1.23
N LEU A 252 28.58 15.90 -1.91
CA LEU A 252 29.90 16.37 -2.34
C LEU A 252 30.81 16.71 -1.15
N VAL A 253 30.29 17.32 -0.10
CA VAL A 253 31.06 17.58 1.13
C VAL A 253 31.52 16.25 1.75
N VAL A 254 30.61 15.30 1.95
CA VAL A 254 30.95 14.00 2.57
C VAL A 254 31.95 13.22 1.73
N THR A 255 31.78 13.18 0.41
CA THR A 255 32.58 12.33 -0.48
C THR A 255 33.86 12.99 -0.96
N ARG A 256 33.84 14.26 -1.39
CA ARG A 256 34.94 14.93 -2.10
C ARG A 256 35.76 15.93 -1.27
N SER A 257 35.24 16.48 -0.17
CA SER A 257 35.92 17.58 0.57
C SER A 257 37.01 17.13 1.57
N GLY A 258 37.14 15.83 1.84
CA GLY A 258 38.04 15.33 2.90
C GLY A 258 37.59 15.72 4.32
N PHE A 259 36.32 16.09 4.53
CA PHE A 259 35.78 16.48 5.84
C PHE A 259 36.15 15.46 6.94
N ARG A 260 36.52 15.95 8.13
CA ARG A 260 37.01 15.12 9.25
C ARG A 260 35.89 14.42 10.02
N PHE A 261 34.69 15.01 10.08
CA PHE A 261 33.52 14.47 10.81
C PHE A 261 32.43 13.88 9.90
N LYS A 262 32.82 13.16 8.83
CA LYS A 262 31.87 12.60 7.84
C LYS A 262 30.78 11.73 8.46
N ARG A 263 31.14 10.91 9.46
CA ARG A 263 30.19 10.04 10.15
C ARG A 263 29.13 10.84 10.92
N GLY A 264 29.53 11.91 11.60
CA GLY A 264 28.61 12.80 12.31
C GLY A 264 27.68 13.54 11.35
N LEU A 265 28.22 14.12 10.27
CA LEU A 265 27.41 14.79 9.26
C LEU A 265 26.40 13.84 8.60
N ARG A 266 26.81 12.61 8.27
CA ARG A 266 25.92 11.59 7.73
C ARG A 266 24.81 11.22 8.71
N ALA A 267 25.14 11.03 9.99
CA ALA A 267 24.16 10.71 11.03
C ALA A 267 23.15 11.86 11.23
N LEU A 268 23.64 13.10 11.33
CA LEU A 268 22.79 14.29 11.47
C LEU A 268 21.87 14.49 10.27
N THR A 269 22.35 14.22 9.06
CA THR A 269 21.55 14.35 7.85
C THR A 269 20.44 13.30 7.79
N VAL A 270 20.63 12.10 8.32
CA VAL A 270 19.62 11.03 8.30
C VAL A 270 18.60 11.14 9.44
N LEU A 271 18.94 11.84 10.53
CA LEU A 271 18.08 12.00 11.71
C LEU A 271 16.63 12.43 11.40
N PRO A 272 16.35 13.38 10.48
CA PRO A 272 14.97 13.80 10.20
C PRO A 272 14.11 12.72 9.54
N ILE A 273 14.70 11.69 8.93
CA ILE A 273 13.97 10.56 8.34
C ILE A 273 13.39 9.66 9.44
N ILE A 274 14.11 9.53 10.55
CA ILE A 274 13.71 8.68 11.68
C ILE A 274 12.60 9.38 12.48
N THR A 275 12.62 10.72 12.53
CA THR A 275 11.60 11.49 13.23
C THR A 275 10.28 11.47 12.46
N PRO A 276 9.13 11.25 13.12
CA PRO A 276 7.84 11.39 12.47
C PRO A 276 7.70 12.74 11.77
N PRO A 277 7.14 12.81 10.54
CA PRO A 277 7.11 14.05 9.75
C PRO A 277 6.46 15.24 10.46
N PHE A 278 5.49 14.99 11.35
CA PHE A 278 4.81 16.05 12.12
C PHE A 278 5.74 16.76 13.11
N VAL A 279 6.82 16.11 13.56
CA VAL A 279 7.75 16.67 14.56
C VAL A 279 8.47 17.89 13.99
N ILE A 280 8.89 17.84 12.71
CA ILE A 280 9.54 18.97 12.04
C ILE A 280 8.58 20.17 11.97
N GLY A 281 7.33 19.92 11.60
CA GLY A 281 6.29 20.97 11.56
C GLY A 281 6.06 21.60 12.93
N LEU A 282 5.94 20.78 13.98
CA LEU A 282 5.76 21.25 15.35
C LEU A 282 6.97 22.07 15.84
N ALA A 283 8.20 21.59 15.58
CA ALA A 283 9.42 22.31 15.95
C ALA A 283 9.48 23.69 15.29
N LEU A 284 9.15 23.78 14.00
CA LEU A 284 9.08 25.06 13.30
C LEU A 284 7.99 25.97 13.87
N ILE A 285 6.83 25.45 14.25
CA ILE A 285 5.77 26.25 14.90
C ILE A 285 6.21 26.76 16.26
N LEU A 286 6.89 25.93 17.07
CA LEU A 286 7.39 26.33 18.39
C LEU A 286 8.53 27.34 18.31
N LEU A 287 9.31 27.35 17.22
CA LEU A 287 10.39 28.31 17.00
C LEU A 287 9.90 29.59 16.32
N PHE A 288 9.14 29.46 15.23
CA PHE A 288 8.83 30.52 14.28
C PHE A 288 7.32 30.84 14.16
N GLY A 289 6.46 30.17 14.94
CA GLY A 289 5.04 30.49 15.00
C GLY A 289 4.78 31.87 15.61
N LEU A 290 3.50 32.27 15.72
CA LEU A 290 3.10 33.58 16.28
C LEU A 290 3.69 33.83 17.68
N SER A 291 3.68 32.80 18.53
CA SER A 291 4.25 32.81 19.88
C SER A 291 5.54 31.99 19.97
N GLY A 292 6.22 31.77 18.84
CA GLY A 292 7.42 30.97 18.78
C GLY A 292 8.61 31.65 19.45
N ALA A 293 9.52 30.88 20.03
CA ALA A 293 10.64 31.41 20.80
C ALA A 293 11.53 32.38 19.99
N VAL A 294 11.79 32.06 18.72
CA VAL A 294 12.58 32.91 17.82
C VAL A 294 11.76 34.12 17.39
N THR A 295 10.49 33.94 17.02
CA THR A 295 9.61 35.04 16.61
C THR A 295 9.49 36.10 17.70
N VAL A 296 9.23 35.69 18.94
CA VAL A 296 9.08 36.60 20.08
C VAL A 296 10.41 37.29 20.40
N PHE A 297 11.52 36.55 20.41
CA PHE A 297 12.85 37.14 20.63
C PHE A 297 13.18 38.26 19.64
N PHE A 298 12.91 38.06 18.34
CA PHE A 298 13.14 39.09 17.33
C PHE A 298 12.10 40.22 17.38
N ALA A 299 10.85 39.92 17.74
CA ALA A 299 9.82 40.94 17.92
C ALA A 299 10.19 41.90 19.06
N ASP A 300 10.68 41.38 20.18
CA ASP A 300 11.11 42.18 21.33
C ASP A 300 12.38 42.99 21.02
N LEU A 301 13.33 42.39 20.29
CA LEU A 301 14.61 43.03 19.99
C LEU A 301 14.49 44.16 18.93
N PHE A 302 13.64 43.97 17.92
CA PHE A 302 13.54 44.88 16.78
C PHE A 302 12.21 45.64 16.71
N GLY A 303 11.28 45.41 17.64
CA GLY A 303 9.95 46.02 17.63
C GLY A 303 9.07 45.58 16.45
N ILE A 304 9.38 44.44 15.83
CA ILE A 304 8.68 43.94 14.64
C ILE A 304 7.46 43.13 15.08
N GLN A 305 6.29 43.42 14.53
CA GLN A 305 5.09 42.65 14.84
C GLN A 305 5.17 41.23 14.25
N PRO A 306 4.94 40.17 15.06
CA PRO A 306 4.84 38.80 14.57
C PRO A 306 3.78 38.66 13.48
N THR A 307 4.12 37.99 12.38
CA THR A 307 3.19 37.72 11.27
C THR A 307 2.98 36.21 11.08
N ARG A 308 1.89 35.83 10.41
CA ARG A 308 1.50 34.43 10.18
C ARG A 308 2.23 33.77 8.99
N TRP A 309 3.40 34.28 8.61
CA TRP A 309 4.13 33.87 7.42
C TRP A 309 4.47 32.37 7.41
N LEU A 310 4.74 31.79 8.58
CA LEU A 310 5.03 30.36 8.75
C LEU A 310 3.84 29.46 8.39
N TYR A 311 2.61 29.95 8.53
CA TYR A 311 1.40 29.18 8.20
C TYR A 311 1.02 29.32 6.72
N GLY A 312 1.84 30.00 5.92
CA GLY A 312 1.71 30.12 4.48
C GLY A 312 2.76 29.31 3.73
N LEU A 313 2.87 29.60 2.42
CA LEU A 313 3.79 28.94 1.51
C LEU A 313 5.25 28.86 2.04
N PRO A 314 5.85 29.93 2.61
CA PRO A 314 7.24 29.87 3.04
C PRO A 314 7.49 28.87 4.17
N GLY A 315 6.59 28.76 5.13
CA GLY A 315 6.77 27.79 6.22
C GLY A 315 6.60 26.35 5.76
N VAL A 316 5.66 26.09 4.85
CA VAL A 316 5.53 24.75 4.24
C VAL A 316 6.76 24.41 3.41
N LEU A 317 7.29 25.36 2.62
CA LEU A 317 8.51 25.21 1.83
C LEU A 317 9.70 24.82 2.72
N ILE A 318 9.93 25.54 3.82
CA ILE A 318 11.03 25.25 4.76
C ILE A 318 10.82 23.88 5.41
N ALA A 319 9.61 23.59 5.91
CA ALA A 319 9.30 22.32 6.55
C ALA A 319 9.57 21.13 5.63
N GLN A 320 9.07 21.17 4.40
CA GLN A 320 9.27 20.10 3.42
C GLN A 320 10.73 20.01 2.97
N THR A 321 11.40 21.15 2.76
CA THR A 321 12.83 21.15 2.42
C THR A 321 13.66 20.44 3.47
N LEU A 322 13.44 20.74 4.76
CA LEU A 322 14.15 20.08 5.85
C LEU A 322 13.83 18.59 5.96
N ALA A 323 12.57 18.22 5.71
CA ALA A 323 12.13 16.83 5.76
C ALA A 323 12.68 15.98 4.60
N PHE A 324 12.76 16.54 3.39
CA PHE A 324 13.10 15.78 2.18
C PHE A 324 14.58 15.88 1.75
N THR A 325 15.33 16.90 2.21
CA THR A 325 16.78 17.00 1.95
C THR A 325 17.56 15.74 2.35
N PRO A 326 17.28 15.09 3.50
CA PRO A 326 17.89 13.81 3.87
C PRO A 326 17.69 12.69 2.84
N ILE A 327 16.49 12.62 2.25
CA ILE A 327 16.14 11.60 1.26
C ILE A 327 16.92 11.85 -0.03
N ALA A 328 16.93 13.10 -0.51
CA ALA A 328 17.73 13.52 -1.66
C ALA A 328 19.23 13.24 -1.45
N PHE A 329 19.77 13.53 -0.26
CA PHE A 329 21.15 13.20 0.10
C PHE A 329 21.46 11.69 0.01
N LEU A 330 20.55 10.82 0.49
CA LEU A 330 20.76 9.36 0.44
C LEU A 330 20.76 8.79 -0.99
N VAL A 331 19.96 9.38 -1.88
CA VAL A 331 19.99 9.03 -3.31
C VAL A 331 21.29 9.55 -3.93
N LEU A 332 21.62 10.82 -3.69
CA LEU A 332 22.73 11.50 -4.35
C LEU A 332 24.10 11.05 -3.89
N ILE A 333 24.27 10.59 -2.64
CA ILE A 333 25.56 10.07 -2.19
C ILE A 333 25.99 8.86 -3.05
N GLY A 334 25.07 7.95 -3.39
CA GLY A 334 25.33 6.82 -4.28
C GLY A 334 25.66 7.27 -5.71
N VAL A 335 25.00 8.33 -6.20
CA VAL A 335 25.29 8.94 -7.51
C VAL A 335 26.70 9.54 -7.53
N VAL A 336 27.07 10.30 -6.50
CA VAL A 336 28.41 10.93 -6.42
C VAL A 336 29.50 9.88 -6.26
N GLU A 337 29.27 8.82 -5.48
CA GLU A 337 30.21 7.70 -5.31
C GLU A 337 30.38 6.87 -6.59
N GLY A 338 29.35 6.78 -7.42
CA GLY A 338 29.40 6.11 -8.72
C GLY A 338 30.28 6.81 -9.76
N VAL A 339 30.57 8.11 -9.61
CA VAL A 339 31.48 8.83 -10.50
C VAL A 339 32.93 8.53 -10.12
N SER A 340 33.66 7.81 -10.99
CA SER A 340 35.05 7.42 -10.73
C SER A 340 35.95 8.66 -10.53
N PRO A 341 36.74 8.73 -9.44
CA PRO A 341 37.72 9.81 -9.22
C PRO A 341 38.73 9.97 -10.36
N SER A 342 39.10 8.88 -11.04
CA SER A 342 40.05 8.89 -12.16
C SER A 342 39.62 9.80 -13.31
N MET A 343 38.31 9.97 -13.54
CA MET A 343 37.77 10.88 -14.55
C MET A 343 38.01 12.35 -14.18
N GLU A 344 37.93 12.67 -12.88
CA GLU A 344 38.21 14.02 -12.36
C GLU A 344 39.71 14.32 -12.40
N GLU A 345 40.56 13.33 -12.08
CA GLU A 345 42.03 13.42 -12.14
C GLU A 345 42.54 13.57 -13.58
N ALA A 346 41.93 12.87 -14.54
CA ALA A 346 42.25 13.01 -15.96
C ALA A 346 41.97 14.44 -16.46
N ALA A 347 40.84 15.03 -16.09
CA ALA A 347 40.52 16.42 -16.44
C ALA A 347 41.53 17.40 -15.83
N GLN A 348 41.94 17.19 -14.57
CA GLN A 348 42.94 18.02 -13.91
C GLN A 348 44.33 17.89 -14.56
N THR A 349 44.69 16.72 -15.07
CA THR A 349 45.92 16.50 -15.85
C THR A 349 45.91 17.30 -17.16
N LEU A 350 44.74 17.49 -17.76
CA LEU A 350 44.50 18.40 -18.89
C LEU A 350 44.39 19.89 -18.48
N ARG A 351 44.84 20.24 -17.27
CA ARG A 351 44.82 21.59 -16.67
C ARG A 351 43.42 22.17 -16.43
N ALA A 352 42.38 21.35 -16.37
CA ALA A 352 41.08 21.80 -15.90
C ALA A 352 41.13 22.10 -14.39
N ASN A 353 40.63 23.26 -13.98
CA ASN A 353 40.48 23.57 -12.56
C ASN A 353 39.29 22.79 -11.94
N LYS A 354 39.12 22.86 -10.61
CA LYS A 354 38.08 22.09 -9.90
C LYS A 354 36.66 22.43 -10.34
N TRP A 355 36.38 23.70 -10.65
CA TRP A 355 35.05 24.12 -11.12
C TRP A 355 34.79 23.66 -12.56
N GLN A 356 35.80 23.74 -13.42
CA GLN A 356 35.74 23.19 -14.78
C GLN A 356 35.49 21.69 -14.73
N THR A 357 36.31 20.94 -13.97
CA THR A 357 36.16 19.50 -13.77
C THR A 357 34.76 19.14 -13.29
N PHE A 358 34.24 19.85 -12.28
CA PHE A 358 32.88 19.65 -11.79
C PHE A 358 31.84 19.91 -12.89
N ARG A 359 31.91 21.04 -13.60
CA ARG A 359 30.88 21.42 -14.58
C ARG A 359 30.93 20.58 -15.87
N THR A 360 32.11 20.12 -16.29
CA THR A 360 32.29 19.43 -17.58
C THR A 360 32.41 17.92 -17.46
N VAL A 361 32.75 17.39 -16.28
CA VAL A 361 32.90 15.94 -16.06
C VAL A 361 31.92 15.45 -15.00
N SER A 362 32.07 15.90 -13.74
CA SER A 362 31.29 15.34 -12.63
C SER A 362 29.78 15.59 -12.78
N LEU A 363 29.38 16.85 -12.99
CA LEU A 363 27.98 17.26 -13.07
C LEU A 363 27.25 16.56 -14.23
N PRO A 364 27.77 16.53 -15.48
CA PRO A 364 27.15 15.78 -16.58
C PRO A 364 26.99 14.28 -16.29
N LEU A 365 27.97 13.65 -15.65
CA LEU A 365 27.90 12.24 -15.25
C LEU A 365 26.85 12.02 -14.15
N MET A 366 26.63 13.01 -13.28
CA MET A 366 25.61 12.95 -12.21
C MET A 366 24.20 13.33 -12.69
N ARG A 367 24.02 13.95 -13.86
CA ARG A 367 22.71 14.45 -14.34
C ARG A 367 21.57 13.43 -14.27
N PRO A 368 21.74 12.16 -14.71
CA PRO A 368 20.65 11.18 -14.62
C PRO A 368 20.25 10.91 -13.16
N GLY A 369 21.24 10.87 -12.26
CA GLY A 369 20.99 10.71 -10.83
C GLY A 369 20.36 11.95 -10.19
N LEU A 370 20.72 13.15 -10.64
CA LEU A 370 20.12 14.42 -10.21
C LEU A 370 18.68 14.59 -10.70
N ALA A 371 18.32 14.01 -11.84
CA ALA A 371 16.94 14.02 -12.33
C ALA A 371 16.06 13.01 -11.58
N ASN A 372 16.67 11.94 -11.04
CA ASN A 372 15.97 10.94 -10.23
C ASN A 372 15.80 11.37 -8.76
N ALA A 373 16.74 12.18 -8.25
CA ALA A 373 16.75 12.67 -6.87
C ALA A 373 15.92 13.95 -6.73
#